data_AF-A0A6M8SVY7-F1
#
_entry.id   AF-A0A6M8SVY7-F1
#
_cell.length_a   1.000
_cell.length_b   1.000
_cell.length_c   1.000
_cell.angle_alpha   90.00
_cell.angle_beta   90.00
_cell.angle_gamma   90.00
#
_symmetry.space_group_name_H-M   'P 1'
#
loop_
_entity.id
_entity.type
_entity.pdbx_description
1 polymer ?
#
loop_
_entity_poly.entity_id
_entity_poly.type
_entity_poly.pdbx_seq_one_letter_code
_entity_poly.pdbx_strand_id
1 'polypeptide(L)'
;MKNYYQNHFKVEALQYLRKVGSLTKTAHRFDVHISTLATWQRIGLEEFMKRELPLGNQLEVRKSTQELELRIQRLEQENTVLRQAAKLLFLL
;
A
#
# COMPACT_ATOMS: atom_id res chain seq x y z
N MET A 1 -1.20 -31.35 -13.29
CA MET A 1 -2.04 -30.29 -12.68
C MET A 1 -1.13 -29.13 -12.30
N LYS A 2 -1.41 -27.90 -12.76
CA LYS A 2 -0.71 -26.71 -12.26
C LYS A 2 -1.35 -26.35 -10.92
N ASN A 3 -0.66 -26.61 -9.82
CA ASN A 3 -1.09 -26.15 -8.50
C ASN A 3 -0.92 -24.63 -8.48
N TYR A 4 -2.05 -23.90 -8.54
CA TYR A 4 -2.05 -22.46 -8.43
C TYR A 4 -2.05 -22.06 -6.96
N TYR A 5 -1.02 -21.35 -6.53
CA TYR A 5 -1.00 -20.70 -5.22
C TYR A 5 -2.10 -19.63 -5.14
N GLN A 6 -2.81 -19.59 -4.02
CA GLN A 6 -3.81 -18.55 -3.75
C GLN A 6 -3.14 -17.18 -3.59
N ASN A 7 -3.87 -16.09 -3.86
CA ASN A 7 -3.28 -14.74 -3.84
C ASN A 7 -2.86 -14.32 -2.43
N HIS A 8 -3.65 -14.62 -1.39
CA HIS A 8 -3.30 -14.30 0.00
C HIS A 8 -1.94 -14.88 0.39
N PHE A 9 -1.66 -16.12 -0.06
CA PHE A 9 -0.40 -16.80 0.21
C PHE A 9 0.78 -16.08 -0.46
N LYS A 10 0.59 -15.60 -1.69
CA LYS A 10 1.61 -14.79 -2.40
C LYS A 10 1.84 -13.45 -1.70
N VAL A 11 0.77 -12.80 -1.23
CA VAL A 11 0.84 -11.53 -0.48
C VAL A 11 1.64 -11.74 0.81
N GLU A 12 1.33 -12.76 1.59
CA GLU A 12 2.03 -13.07 2.83
C GLU A 12 3.53 -13.34 2.60
N ALA A 13 3.85 -14.15 1.60
CA ALA A 13 5.23 -14.46 1.24
C ALA A 13 6.02 -13.21 0.82
N LEU A 14 5.40 -12.30 0.05
CA LEU A 14 6.02 -11.04 -0.36
C LEU A 14 6.15 -10.02 0.78
N GLN A 15 5.19 -9.98 1.71
CA GLN A 15 5.31 -9.16 2.92
C GLN A 15 6.46 -9.64 3.80
N TYR A 16 6.60 -10.96 3.97
CA TYR A 16 7.74 -11.53 4.70
C TYR A 16 9.07 -11.24 3.99
N LEU A 17 9.12 -11.36 2.65
CA LEU A 17 10.29 -11.00 1.86
C LEU A 17 10.72 -9.54 2.07
N ARG A 18 9.76 -8.60 2.13
CA ARG A 18 10.05 -7.19 2.39
C ARG A 18 10.64 -6.95 3.79
N LYS A 19 10.21 -7.73 4.79
CA LYS A 19 10.73 -7.64 6.16
C LYS A 19 12.14 -8.24 6.30
N VAL A 20 12.41 -9.35 5.63
CA VAL A 20 13.66 -10.12 5.81
C VAL A 20 14.72 -9.78 4.76
N GLY A 21 14.32 -9.28 3.59
CA GLY A 21 15.23 -8.88 2.51
C GLY A 21 15.96 -10.05 1.82
N SER A 22 15.58 -11.30 2.09
CA SER A 22 16.27 -12.49 1.53
C SER A 22 15.29 -13.46 0.87
N LEU A 23 15.45 -13.67 -0.44
CA LEU A 23 14.67 -14.63 -1.20
C LEU A 23 14.84 -16.07 -0.71
N THR A 24 16.08 -16.48 -0.38
CA THR A 24 16.38 -17.83 0.09
C THR A 24 15.69 -18.13 1.43
N LYS A 25 15.70 -17.18 2.37
CA LYS A 25 15.01 -17.35 3.66
C LYS A 25 13.50 -17.42 3.49
N THR A 26 12.93 -16.60 2.61
CA THR A 26 11.50 -16.65 2.28
C THR A 26 11.12 -17.96 1.59
N ALA A 27 11.93 -18.43 0.64
CA ALA A 27 11.73 -19.70 -0.07
C ALA A 27 11.67 -20.88 0.90
N HIS A 28 12.64 -20.95 1.81
CA HIS A 28 12.67 -22.00 2.82
C HIS A 28 11.48 -21.93 3.78
N ARG A 29 11.09 -20.72 4.22
CA ARG A 29 9.97 -20.55 5.16
C ARG A 29 8.62 -20.93 4.56
N PHE A 30 8.38 -20.58 3.30
CA PHE A 30 7.09 -20.78 2.65
C PHE A 30 7.03 -22.08 1.83
N ASP A 31 8.12 -22.86 1.80
CA ASP A 31 8.28 -24.06 0.95
C ASP A 31 7.96 -23.76 -0.52
N VAL A 32 8.47 -22.62 -1.01
CA VAL A 32 8.28 -22.17 -2.39
C VAL A 32 9.64 -22.08 -3.07
N HIS A 33 9.73 -22.63 -4.28
CA HIS A 33 10.96 -22.53 -5.06
C HIS A 33 11.37 -21.07 -5.31
N ILE A 34 12.67 -20.76 -5.18
CA ILE A 34 13.20 -19.39 -5.27
C ILE A 34 12.78 -18.69 -6.57
N SER A 35 12.77 -19.39 -7.70
CA SER A 35 12.35 -18.81 -9.00
C SER A 35 10.88 -18.39 -9.01
N THR A 36 10.01 -19.10 -8.28
CA THR A 36 8.60 -18.76 -8.13
C THR A 36 8.44 -17.49 -7.31
N LEU A 37 9.18 -17.37 -6.20
CA LEU A 37 9.21 -16.14 -5.40
C LEU A 37 9.77 -14.95 -6.17
N ALA A 38 10.84 -15.13 -6.95
CA ALA A 38 11.39 -14.08 -7.80
C ALA A 38 10.35 -13.60 -8.84
N THR A 39 9.54 -14.53 -9.37
CA THR A 39 8.44 -14.19 -10.27
C THR A 39 7.37 -13.36 -9.57
N TRP A 40 6.98 -13.71 -8.33
CA TRP A 40 6.03 -12.93 -7.56
C TRP A 40 6.59 -11.55 -7.18
N GLN A 41 7.86 -11.47 -6.81
CA GLN A 41 8.54 -10.21 -6.50
C GLN A 41 8.54 -9.27 -7.71
N ARG A 42 8.76 -9.80 -8.92
CA ARG A 42 8.69 -9.02 -10.16
C ARG A 42 7.29 -8.51 -10.48
N ILE A 43 6.25 -9.29 -10.15
CA ILE A 43 4.85 -8.84 -10.33
C ILE A 43 4.50 -7.72 -9.34
N GLY A 44 5.03 -7.79 -8.11
CA GLY A 44 4.85 -6.77 -7.09
C GLY A 44 3.74 -7.10 -6.09
N LEU A 45 3.94 -6.67 -4.84
CA LEU A 45 3.03 -6.93 -3.72
C LEU A 45 1.69 -6.23 -3.95
N GLU A 46 1.73 -4.99 -4.41
CA GLU A 46 0.58 -4.12 -4.64
C GLU A 46 -0.37 -4.74 -5.68
N GLU A 47 0.18 -5.44 -6.68
CA GLU A 47 -0.59 -6.09 -7.73
C GLU A 47 -1.36 -7.31 -7.21
N PHE A 48 -0.77 -8.10 -6.31
CA PHE A 48 -1.48 -9.20 -5.67
C PHE A 48 -2.52 -8.71 -4.65
N MET A 49 -2.23 -7.62 -3.92
CA MET A 49 -3.20 -7.02 -3.00
C MET A 49 -4.42 -6.45 -3.72
N LYS A 50 -4.24 -5.82 -4.89
CA LYS A 50 -5.37 -5.38 -5.73
C LYS A 50 -6.29 -6.53 -6.10
N ARG A 51 -5.74 -7.71 -6.38
CA ARG A 51 -6.50 -8.90 -6.79
C ARG A 51 -7.21 -9.61 -5.62
N GLU A 52 -6.86 -9.29 -4.38
CA GLU A 52 -7.55 -9.77 -3.17
C GLU A 52 -8.74 -8.88 -2.80
N LEU A 53 -8.73 -7.61 -3.21
CA LEU A 53 -9.87 -6.71 -3.00
C LEU A 53 -11.03 -7.13 -3.92
N PRO A 54 -12.24 -7.37 -3.39
CA PRO A 54 -13.42 -7.51 -4.23
C PRO A 54 -13.57 -6.24 -5.08
N LEU A 55 -13.82 -6.37 -6.38
CA LEU A 55 -13.88 -5.27 -7.35
C LEU A 55 -14.77 -4.10 -6.89
N GLY A 56 -15.79 -4.36 -6.07
CA GLY A 56 -16.66 -3.33 -5.47
C GLY A 56 -15.95 -2.34 -4.54
N ASN A 57 -14.95 -2.78 -3.76
CA ASN A 57 -14.26 -1.94 -2.79
C ASN A 57 -13.21 -1.02 -3.41
N GLN A 58 -12.67 -1.32 -4.61
CA GLN A 58 -11.65 -0.48 -5.24
C GLN A 58 -12.20 0.88 -5.70
N LEU A 59 -13.46 0.92 -6.16
CA LEU A 59 -14.11 2.17 -6.57
C LEU A 59 -14.48 3.04 -5.37
N GLU A 60 -14.95 2.44 -4.28
CA GLU A 60 -15.27 3.17 -3.05
C GLU A 60 -14.01 3.71 -2.35
N VAL A 61 -12.95 2.91 -2.27
CA VAL A 61 -11.67 3.36 -1.72
C VAL A 61 -11.10 4.53 -2.55
N ARG A 62 -11.18 4.47 -3.89
CA ARG A 62 -10.74 5.58 -4.75
C ARG A 62 -11.53 6.86 -4.54
N LYS A 63 -12.86 6.76 -4.45
CA LYS A 63 -13.73 7.91 -4.13
C LYS A 63 -13.40 8.50 -2.76
N SER A 64 -13.23 7.65 -1.76
CA SER A 64 -12.86 8.06 -0.39
C SER A 64 -11.49 8.73 -0.34
N THR A 65 -10.48 8.24 -1.07
CA THR A 65 -9.16 8.89 -1.13
C THR A 65 -9.21 10.27 -1.77
N GLN A 66 -9.99 10.46 -2.83
CA GLN A 66 -10.15 11.78 -3.46
C GLN A 66 -10.86 12.77 -2.52
N GLU A 67 -11.86 12.31 -1.77
CA GLU A 67 -12.55 13.13 -0.78
C GLU A 67 -11.60 13.54 0.37
N LEU A 68 -10.76 12.62 0.84
CA LEU A 68 -9.75 12.90 1.87
C LEU A 68 -8.69 13.88 1.37
N GLU A 69 -8.23 13.76 0.12
CA GLU A 69 -7.27 14.69 -0.49
C GLU A 69 -7.84 16.12 -0.57
N LEU A 70 -9.09 16.26 -1.02
CA LEU A 70 -9.78 17.56 -1.04
C LEU A 70 -9.93 18.14 0.37
N ARG A 71 -10.20 17.30 1.37
CA ARG A 71 -10.32 17.74 2.76
C ARG A 71 -8.98 18.22 3.32
N ILE A 72 -7.88 17.51 3.02
CA ILE A 72 -6.52 17.90 3.41
C ILE A 72 -6.17 19.26 2.79
N GLN A 73 -6.40 19.44 1.49
CA GLN A 73 -6.10 20.70 0.80
C GLN A 73 -6.86 21.89 1.43
N ARG A 74 -8.13 21.70 1.78
CA ARG A 74 -8.92 22.74 2.48
C ARG A 74 -8.34 23.07 3.85
N LEU A 75 -7.97 22.04 4.63
CA LEU A 75 -7.38 22.23 5.96
C LEU A 75 -6.02 22.93 5.91
N GLU A 76 -5.22 22.69 4.86
CA GLU A 76 -3.95 23.39 4.64
C GLU A 76 -4.16 24.88 4.31
N GLN A 77 -5.18 25.20 3.51
CA GLN A 77 -5.57 26.59 3.24
C GLN A 77 -6.03 27.30 4.52
N GLU A 78 -6.93 26.68 5.29
CA GLU A 78 -7.41 27.22 6.58
C GLU A 78 -6.25 27.46 7.55
N ASN A 79 -5.33 26.49 7.69
CA ASN A 79 -4.13 26.65 8.51
C ASN A 79 -3.22 27.79 8.04
N THR A 80 -3.10 27.99 6.73
CA THR A 80 -2.27 29.08 6.18
C THR A 80 -2.82 30.44 6.59
N VAL A 81 -4.14 30.63 6.47
CA VAL A 81 -4.82 31.86 6.90
C VAL A 81 -4.66 32.08 8.41
N LEU A 82 -4.88 31.04 9.22
CA LEU A 82 -4.70 31.12 10.67
C LEU A 82 -3.27 31.50 11.06
N ARG A 83 -2.26 30.92 10.40
CA ARG A 83 -0.85 31.26 10.63
C ARG A 83 -0.53 32.71 10.26
N GLN A 84 -1.11 33.24 9.19
CA GLN A 84 -0.94 34.64 8.80
C GLN A 84 -1.62 35.58 9.80
N ALA A 85 -2.85 35.28 10.22
CA ALA A 85 -3.58 36.06 11.23
C ALA A 85 -2.84 36.07 12.58
N ALA A 86 -2.33 34.91 13.02
CA ALA A 86 -1.51 34.81 14.21
C ALA A 86 -0.25 35.67 14.11
N LYS A 87 0.48 35.63 12.98
CA LYS A 87 1.65 36.49 12.77
C LYS A 87 1.30 37.98 12.88
N LEU A 88 0.16 38.41 12.34
CA LEU A 88 -0.28 39.81 12.43
C LEU A 88 -0.65 40.20 13.87
N LEU A 89 -1.26 39.29 14.64
CA LEU A 89 -1.59 39.49 16.06
C LEU A 89 -0.37 39.51 16.98
N PHE A 90 0.70 38.79 16.66
CA PHE A 90 1.94 38.73 17.46
C PHE A 90 3.01 39.75 17.01
N LEU A 91 2.76 40.54 15.97
CA LEU A 91 3.63 41.63 15.49
C LEU A 91 3.08 43.04 15.83
N LEU A 92 1.99 43.12 16.59
CA LEU A 92 1.48 44.31 17.30
C LEU A 92 1.81 44.20 18.78
#